data_AF-A0A494VNX6-F1
#
_entry.id   AF-A0A494VNX6-F1
#
_cell.length_a   1.000
_cell.length_b   1.000
_cell.length_c   1.000
_cell.angle_alpha   90.00
_cell.angle_beta   90.00
_cell.angle_gamma   90.00
#
_symmetry.space_group_name_H-M   'P 1'
#
loop_
_entity.id
_entity.type
_entity.pdbx_description
1 polymer ?
#
loop_
_entity_poly.entity_id
_entity_poly.type
_entity_poly.pdbx_seq_one_letter_code
_entity_poly.pdbx_strand_id
1 'polypeptide(L)'
;MSNYLISISKNETLTDGVIHDPGSKLKVKAFDLIKSRFKPRKGEMRFFVTAGDETLAFETQGYNKHRQLLVLQMIAYYCIYLGLIEAQIHSSLPVHFS
;
A
#
# COMPACT_ATOMS: atom_id res chain seq x y z
N MET A 1 15.32 -12.03 4.78
CA MET A 1 14.68 -10.98 3.96
C MET A 1 13.44 -11.60 3.34
N SER A 2 12.28 -10.99 3.51
CA SER A 2 11.04 -11.48 2.87
C SER A 2 11.10 -11.17 1.37
N ASN A 3 10.83 -12.15 0.52
CA ASN A 3 10.85 -11.99 -0.93
C ASN A 3 9.47 -11.54 -1.43
N TYR A 4 9.19 -10.24 -1.29
CA TYR A 4 7.95 -9.67 -1.82
C TYR A 4 8.04 -9.52 -3.34
N LEU A 5 6.97 -9.90 -4.02
CA LEU A 5 6.82 -9.67 -5.45
C LEU A 5 6.02 -8.38 -5.66
N ILE A 6 6.61 -7.42 -6.37
CA ILE A 6 5.93 -6.19 -6.77
C ILE A 6 5.49 -6.35 -8.22
N SER A 7 4.21 -6.14 -8.48
CA SER A 7 3.61 -6.13 -9.82
C SER A 7 3.03 -4.77 -10.10
N ILE A 8 3.47 -4.10 -11.16
CA ILE A 8 2.99 -2.78 -11.59
C ILE A 8 2.37 -2.94 -12.98
N SER A 9 1.17 -2.42 -13.16
CA SER A 9 0.49 -2.42 -14.46
C SER A 9 1.20 -1.48 -15.43
N LYS A 10 1.44 -1.94 -16.67
CA LYS A 10 2.09 -1.14 -17.72
C LYS A 10 1.26 0.08 -18.15
N ASN A 11 -0.04 0.07 -17.88
CA ASN A 11 -1.00 1.08 -18.32
C ASN A 11 -1.44 2.04 -17.21
N GLU A 12 -0.96 1.83 -15.98
CA GLU A 12 -1.31 2.67 -14.82
C GLU A 12 -0.05 3.39 -14.33
N THR A 13 -0.23 4.43 -13.52
CA THR A 13 0.92 5.13 -12.91
C THR A 13 1.70 4.16 -12.02
N LEU A 14 2.98 4.46 -11.76
CA LEU A 14 3.86 3.67 -10.88
C LEU A 14 3.24 3.35 -9.49
N THR A 15 2.19 4.09 -9.12
CA THR A 15 1.44 4.09 -7.87
C THR A 15 0.25 3.11 -7.81
N ASP A 16 -0.13 2.42 -8.91
CA ASP A 16 -1.14 1.34 -8.94
C ASP A 16 -0.46 -0.03 -8.99
N GLY A 17 0.26 -0.36 -7.92
CA GLY A 17 1.01 -1.61 -7.78
C GLY A 17 0.35 -2.61 -6.83
N VAL A 18 0.70 -3.88 -6.96
CA VAL A 18 0.36 -4.93 -6.00
C VAL A 18 1.63 -5.52 -5.43
N ILE A 19 1.69 -5.60 -4.10
CA ILE A 19 2.74 -6.25 -3.33
C ILE A 19 2.18 -7.60 -2.88
N HIS A 20 2.87 -8.69 -3.22
CA HIS A 20 2.46 -10.04 -2.87
C HIS A 20 3.50 -10.73 -2.01
N ASP A 21 3.07 -11.31 -0.89
CA ASP A 21 3.87 -12.22 -0.08
C ASP A 21 3.40 -13.67 -0.33
N PRO A 22 4.13 -14.47 -1.14
CA PRO A 22 3.69 -15.82 -1.49
C PRO A 22 3.53 -16.76 -0.29
N GLY A 23 4.35 -16.57 0.75
CA GLY A 23 4.32 -17.43 1.94
C GLY A 23 3.04 -17.28 2.76
N SER A 24 2.48 -16.08 2.84
CA SER A 24 1.22 -15.81 3.53
C SER A 24 0.00 -15.78 2.62
N LYS A 25 0.19 -15.72 1.30
CA LYS A 25 -0.83 -15.41 0.29
C LYS A 25 -1.46 -14.02 0.48
N LEU A 26 -0.86 -13.16 1.31
CA LEU A 26 -1.30 -11.79 1.52
C LEU A 26 -0.93 -10.95 0.30
N LYS A 27 -1.88 -10.12 -0.13
CA LYS A 27 -1.62 -9.07 -1.10
C LYS A 27 -1.91 -7.71 -0.46
N VAL A 28 -1.14 -6.71 -0.85
CA VAL A 28 -1.38 -5.31 -0.53
C VAL A 28 -1.40 -4.55 -1.84
N LYS A 29 -2.53 -3.94 -2.17
CA LYS A 29 -2.68 -3.13 -3.37
C LYS A 29 -2.47 -1.67 -3.02
N ALA A 30 -1.62 -0.98 -3.77
CA ALA A 30 -1.42 0.46 -3.74
C ALA A 30 -2.40 1.14 -4.72
N PHE A 31 -2.86 2.33 -4.35
CA PHE A 31 -3.78 3.14 -5.13
C PHE A 31 -3.36 4.61 -5.04
N ASP A 32 -3.42 5.31 -6.17
CA ASP A 32 -3.42 6.76 -6.21
C ASP A 32 -4.82 7.26 -5.78
N LEU A 33 -4.89 8.02 -4.68
CA LEU A 33 -6.16 8.54 -4.14
C LEU A 33 -6.83 9.58 -5.07
N ILE A 34 -6.05 10.29 -5.89
CA ILE A 34 -6.56 11.35 -6.76
C ILE A 34 -7.18 10.74 -8.02
N LYS A 35 -6.58 9.67 -8.55
CA LYS A 35 -6.97 9.09 -9.84
C LYS A 35 -7.87 7.87 -9.73
N SER A 36 -7.61 7.02 -8.74
CA SER A 36 -8.39 5.80 -8.54
C SER A 36 -9.58 6.12 -7.63
N ARG A 37 -10.81 5.79 -8.07
CA ARG A 37 -11.98 5.73 -7.18
C ARG A 37 -11.78 4.59 -6.19
N PHE A 38 -10.95 4.82 -5.18
CA PHE A 38 -10.63 3.86 -4.15
C PHE A 38 -11.93 3.43 -3.46
N LYS A 39 -12.35 2.20 -3.74
CA LYS A 39 -13.57 1.60 -3.18
C LYS A 39 -13.17 0.55 -2.18
N PRO A 40 -13.24 0.85 -0.87
CA PRO A 40 -12.72 -0.04 0.13
C PRO A 40 -13.55 -1.33 0.24
N ARG A 41 -12.87 -2.45 0.43
CA ARG A 41 -13.50 -3.77 0.61
C ARG A 41 -13.76 -4.04 2.10
N LYS A 42 -14.94 -4.59 2.39
CA LYS A 42 -15.32 -4.93 3.77
C LYS A 42 -14.40 -6.02 4.32
N GLY A 43 -13.83 -5.78 5.50
CA GLY A 43 -12.96 -6.73 6.20
C GLY A 43 -11.48 -6.59 5.90
N GLU A 44 -11.10 -5.76 4.93
CA GLU A 44 -9.70 -5.46 4.61
C GLU A 44 -9.18 -4.25 5.40
N MET A 45 -7.89 -4.26 5.69
CA MET A 45 -7.21 -3.13 6.33
C MET A 45 -6.77 -2.11 5.30
N ARG A 46 -6.76 -0.85 5.76
CA ARG A 46 -6.37 0.29 4.95
C ARG A 46 -5.26 1.05 5.64
N PHE A 47 -4.32 1.49 4.82
CA PHE A 47 -3.22 2.34 5.24
C PHE A 47 -3.06 3.45 4.21
N PHE A 48 -2.46 4.54 4.64
CA PHE A 48 -2.17 5.69 3.80
C PHE A 48 -0.70 6.03 3.98
N VAL A 49 -0.05 6.44 2.90
CA VAL A 49 1.33 6.90 2.95
C VAL A 49 1.40 8.33 2.46
N THR A 50 2.12 9.16 3.18
CA THR A 50 2.47 10.52 2.77
C THR A 50 3.97 10.66 2.63
N ALA A 51 4.45 11.25 1.53
CA ALA A 51 5.85 11.53 1.29
C ALA A 51 6.00 12.82 0.46
N GLY A 52 6.25 13.95 1.13
CA GLY A 52 6.18 15.27 0.48
C GLY A 52 4.77 15.54 -0.05
N ASP A 53 4.67 15.80 -1.36
CA ASP A 53 3.40 16.06 -2.05
C ASP A 53 2.67 14.78 -2.51
N GLU A 54 3.28 13.61 -2.33
CA GLU A 54 2.71 12.32 -2.73
C GLU A 54 1.84 11.73 -1.61
N THR A 55 0.63 11.29 -1.97
CA THR A 55 -0.23 10.51 -1.07
C THR A 55 -0.71 9.24 -1.76
N LEU A 56 -0.45 8.10 -1.14
CA LEU A 56 -0.85 6.78 -1.61
C LEU A 56 -1.80 6.12 -0.60
N ALA A 57 -2.80 5.42 -1.10
CA ALA A 57 -3.61 4.52 -0.29
C ALA A 57 -3.20 3.06 -0.52
N PHE A 58 -3.29 2.25 0.52
CA PHE A 58 -3.03 0.83 0.47
C PHE A 58 -4.22 0.09 1.06
N GLU A 59 -4.60 -1.01 0.42
CA GLU A 59 -5.60 -1.94 0.93
C GLU A 59 -5.06 -3.36 0.87
N THR A 60 -5.30 -4.11 1.94
CA THR A 60 -5.00 -5.53 1.96
C THR A 60 -5.98 -6.33 1.11
N GLN A 61 -5.58 -7.51 0.64
CA GLN A 61 -6.50 -8.50 0.09
C GLN A 61 -6.17 -9.86 0.70
N GLY A 62 -7.18 -10.47 1.32
CA GLY A 62 -7.02 -11.73 2.05
C GLY A 62 -6.42 -11.53 3.44
N TYR A 63 -6.63 -10.37 4.06
CA TYR A 63 -6.06 -10.08 5.37
C TYR A 63 -6.67 -10.94 6.48
N ASN A 64 -5.78 -11.50 7.30
CA ASN A 64 -6.12 -12.14 8.56
C ASN A 64 -5.52 -11.29 9.70
N LYS A 65 -6.34 -11.00 10.72
CA LYS A 65 -6.11 -10.02 11.80
C LYS A 65 -4.77 -10.15 12.57
N HIS A 66 -4.00 -11.20 12.34
CA HIS A 66 -2.69 -11.45 12.96
C HIS A 66 -1.48 -10.99 12.12
N ARG A 67 -1.68 -10.28 10.99
CA ARG A 67 -0.59 -9.92 10.05
C ARG A 67 -0.30 -8.43 9.93
N GLN A 68 -0.69 -7.59 10.89
CA GLN A 68 -0.52 -6.13 10.78
C GLN A 68 0.94 -5.71 10.56
N LEU A 69 1.88 -6.28 11.31
CA LEU A 69 3.32 -5.99 11.14
C LEU A 69 3.82 -6.34 9.73
N LEU A 70 3.35 -7.47 9.18
CA LEU A 70 3.68 -7.89 7.81
C LEU A 70 3.15 -6.88 6.79
N VAL A 71 1.92 -6.38 6.96
CA VAL A 71 1.36 -5.34 6.08
C VAL A 71 2.21 -4.07 6.10
N LEU A 72 2.61 -3.60 7.29
CA LEU A 72 3.46 -2.41 7.43
C LEU A 72 4.83 -2.63 6.76
N GLN A 73 5.43 -3.80 6.91
CA GLN A 73 6.69 -4.15 6.25
C GLN A 73 6.56 -4.20 4.72
N MET A 74 5.46 -4.74 4.20
CA MET A 74 5.17 -4.77 2.76
C MET A 74 5.02 -3.34 2.20
N ILE A 75 4.29 -2.47 2.89
CA ILE A 75 4.12 -1.06 2.51
C ILE A 75 5.46 -0.33 2.52
N ALA A 76 6.26 -0.48 3.58
CA ALA A 76 7.58 0.13 3.68
C ALA A 76 8.51 -0.32 2.55
N TYR A 77 8.50 -1.62 2.21
CA TYR A 77 9.28 -2.16 1.10
C TYR A 77 8.87 -1.55 -0.25
N TYR A 78 7.57 -1.34 -0.47
CA TYR A 78 7.07 -0.68 -1.68
C TYR A 78 7.44 0.80 -1.74
N CYS A 79 7.42 1.51 -0.60
CA CYS A 79 7.89 2.90 -0.53
C CYS A 79 9.37 3.01 -0.91
N ILE A 80 10.21 2.09 -0.41
CA ILE A 80 11.63 2.02 -0.78
C ILE A 80 11.79 1.74 -2.29
N TYR A 81 11.01 0.80 -2.83
CA TYR A 81 11.02 0.51 -4.27
C TYR A 81 10.68 1.73 -5.13
N LEU A 82 9.74 2.57 -4.67
CA LEU A 82 9.36 3.82 -5.33
C LEU A 82 10.33 5.00 -5.05
N GLY A 83 11.32 4.84 -4.17
CA GLY A 83 12.23 5.92 -3.78
C GLY A 83 11.65 6.92 -2.77
N LEU A 84 10.55 6.57 -2.08
CA LEU A 84 9.89 7.42 -1.08
C LEU A 84 10.56 7.24 0.30
N ILE A 85 11.75 7.84 0.47
CA ILE A 85 12.61 7.62 1.66
C ILE A 85 12.02 8.23 2.95
N GLU A 86 11.25 9.31 2.85
CA GLU A 86 10.64 10.02 4.00
C GLU A 86 9.16 9.65 4.20
N ALA A 87 8.74 8.51 3.68
CA ALA A 87 7.36 8.05 3.75
C ALA A 87 6.88 7.81 5.19
N GLN A 88 5.71 8.36 5.52
CA GLN A 88 5.02 8.12 6.77
C GLN A 88 3.78 7.25 6.52
N ILE A 89 3.62 6.17 7.28
CA ILE A 89 2.48 5.25 7.16
C ILE A 89 1.43 5.57 8.23
N HIS A 90 0.20 5.80 7.79
CA HIS A 90 -0.95 6.14 8.61
C HIS A 90 -2.02 5.04 8.54
N SER A 91 -2.65 4.71 9.67
CA SER A 91 -3.77 3.75 9.72
C SER A 91 -5.13 4.37 9.38
N SER A 92 -5.18 5.71 9.26
CA SER A 92 -6.36 6.49 8.90
C SER A 92 -5.95 7.58 7.92
N LEU A 93 -6.90 8.10 7.14
CA LEU A 93 -6.61 9.14 6.16
C LEU A 93 -6.13 10.40 6.90
N PRO A 94 -4.91 10.90 6.62
CA PRO A 94 -4.42 12.10 7.28
C PRO A 94 -5.28 13.31 6.88
N VAL A 95 -5.75 14.06 7.88
CA VAL A 95 -6.75 15.14 7.73
C VAL A 95 -6.18 16.41 7.10
N HIS A 96 -4.88 16.45 6.77
CA HIS A 96 -4.16 17.68 6.43
C HIS A 96 -4.00 17.98 4.94
N PHE A 97 -4.64 17.24 4.04
CA PHE A 97 -4.53 17.47 2.59
C PHE A 97 -5.92 17.77 2.01
N SER A 98 -6.25 19.06 1.94
CA SER A 98 -7.34 19.67 1.16
C SER A 98 -6.75 20.73 0.24
#